data_AF-A0A540WGA9-F1
#
_entry.id   AF-A0A540WGA9-F1
#
_cell.length_a   1.000
_cell.length_b   1.000
_cell.length_c   1.000
_cell.angle_alpha   90.00
_cell.angle_beta   90.00
_cell.angle_gamma   90.00
#
_symmetry.space_group_name_H-M   'P 1'
#
loop_
_entity.id
_entity.type
_entity.pdbx_description
1 polymer ?
#
loop_
_entity_poly.entity_id
_entity_poly.type
_entity_poly.pdbx_seq_one_letter_code
_entity_poly.pdbx_strand_id
1 'polypeptide(L)'
;MSQELMPTVLRAAAANDLPDPQALRQLPHPTLVLAWDTDPSHPVATAEALADLLPDAEVHISRDLADIRTGGARAAEFLAG
;
A
#
# COMPACT_ATOMS: atom_id res chain seq x y z
N MET A 1 18.71 -3.39 14.31
CA MET A 1 19.09 -2.00 13.96
C MET A 1 19.68 -1.31 15.18
N SER A 2 20.76 -0.55 15.04
CA SER A 2 21.30 0.27 16.15
C SER A 2 20.34 1.42 16.47
N GLN A 3 20.08 1.68 17.76
CA GLN A 3 19.18 2.76 18.21
C GLN A 3 19.65 4.14 17.74
N GLU A 4 20.95 4.34 17.56
CA GLU A 4 21.57 5.57 17.03
C GLU A 4 21.12 5.92 15.61
N LEU A 5 20.69 4.93 14.81
CA LEU A 5 20.22 5.16 13.44
C LEU A 5 18.74 5.54 13.38
N MET A 6 17.99 5.40 14.48
CA MET A 6 16.54 5.60 14.50
C MET A 6 16.12 7.01 14.03
N PRO A 7 16.75 8.11 14.46
CA PRO A 7 16.36 9.45 13.99
C PRO A 7 16.61 9.67 12.50
N THR A 8 17.59 8.96 11.93
CA THR A 8 17.89 9.02 10.48
C THR A 8 16.85 8.21 9.70
N VAL A 9 16.50 7.02 10.18
CA VAL A 9 15.46 6.19 9.53
C VAL A 9 14.09 6.83 9.60
N LEU A 10 13.70 7.42 10.74
CA LEU A 10 12.40 8.09 10.85
C LEU A 10 12.30 9.36 10.00
N ARG A 11 13.38 10.15 9.87
CA ARG A 11 13.41 11.27 8.93
C ARG A 11 13.33 10.80 7.48
N ALA A 12 14.01 9.72 7.14
CA ALA A 12 13.93 9.15 5.81
C ALA A 12 12.50 8.64 5.52
N ALA A 13 11.86 7.94 6.47
CA ALA A 13 10.47 7.50 6.33
C ALA A 13 9.53 8.69 6.13
N ALA A 14 9.65 9.74 6.94
CA ALA A 14 8.83 10.96 6.82
C ALA A 14 9.06 11.71 5.50
N ALA A 15 10.27 11.66 4.93
CA ALA A 15 10.58 12.27 3.63
C ALA A 15 10.11 11.43 2.44
N ASN A 16 9.73 10.17 2.66
CA ASN A 16 9.19 9.26 1.64
C ASN A 16 7.68 9.04 1.84
N ASP A 17 6.98 10.04 2.36
CA ASP A 17 5.52 10.04 2.38
C ASP A 17 4.97 10.00 0.95
N LEU A 18 3.69 9.68 0.81
CA LEU A 18 3.02 9.71 -0.48
C LEU A 18 3.10 11.11 -1.11
N PRO A 19 3.23 11.20 -2.45
CA PRO A 19 3.22 12.48 -3.13
C PRO A 19 1.85 13.16 -2.98
N ASP A 20 1.77 14.42 -3.41
CA ASP A 20 0.52 15.17 -3.42
C ASP A 20 -0.62 14.34 -4.07
N PRO A 21 -1.84 14.33 -3.49
CA PRO A 21 -2.96 13.56 -4.03
C PRO A 21 -3.32 13.89 -5.49
N GLN A 22 -3.03 15.09 -5.99
CA GLN A 22 -3.21 15.40 -7.41
C GLN A 22 -2.19 14.67 -8.28
N ALA A 23 -0.97 14.44 -7.81
CA ALA A 23 0.03 13.66 -8.54
C ALA A 23 -0.39 12.19 -8.65
N LEU A 24 -0.98 11.61 -7.59
CA LEU A 24 -1.51 10.25 -7.61
C LEU A 24 -2.61 10.07 -8.67
N ARG A 25 -3.51 11.06 -8.81
CA ARG A 25 -4.57 11.07 -9.85
C ARG A 25 -4.03 11.09 -11.28
N GLN A 26 -2.78 11.49 -11.48
CA GLN A 26 -2.16 11.50 -12.80
C GLN A 26 -1.42 10.20 -13.13
N LEU A 27 -1.37 9.23 -12.22
CA LEU A 27 -0.71 7.94 -12.47
C LEU A 27 -1.62 7.05 -13.33
N PRO A 28 -1.25 6.76 -14.59
CA PRO A 28 -2.11 6.01 -15.52
C PRO A 28 -1.98 4.48 -15.36
N HIS A 29 -1.19 4.02 -14.39
CA HIS A 29 -0.82 2.63 -14.27
C HIS A 29 -1.90 1.87 -13.50
N PRO A 30 -2.33 0.68 -13.98
CA PRO A 30 -3.08 -0.24 -13.15
C PRO A 30 -2.34 -0.45 -11.83
N THR A 31 -3.05 -0.38 -10.71
CA THR A 31 -2.46 -0.53 -9.38
C THR A 31 -3.23 -1.53 -8.53
N LEU A 32 -2.57 -2.58 -8.05
CA LEU A 32 -3.11 -3.47 -7.03
C LEU A 32 -2.67 -3.00 -5.63
N VAL A 33 -3.64 -2.73 -4.76
CA VAL A 33 -3.43 -2.42 -3.34
C VAL A 33 -3.85 -3.61 -2.49
N LEU A 34 -2.91 -4.16 -1.72
CA LEU A 34 -3.15 -5.25 -0.78
C LEU A 34 -3.11 -4.70 0.64
N ALA A 35 -4.18 -4.90 1.40
CA ALA A 35 -4.24 -4.56 2.82
C ALA A 35 -4.89 -5.68 3.63
N TRP A 36 -4.79 -5.63 4.96
CA TRP A 36 -5.53 -6.51 5.85
C TRP A 36 -6.07 -5.76 7.06
N ASP A 37 -7.23 -6.16 7.54
CA ASP A 37 -8.03 -5.39 8.53
C ASP A 37 -7.44 -5.38 9.95
N THR A 38 -6.47 -6.25 10.24
CA THR A 38 -5.77 -6.31 11.52
C THR A 38 -4.38 -5.64 11.51
N ASP A 39 -4.04 -4.81 10.51
CA ASP A 39 -2.78 -4.03 10.52
C ASP A 39 -2.98 -2.64 11.16
N PRO A 40 -2.56 -2.42 12.41
CA PRO A 40 -2.63 -1.09 13.00
C PRO A 40 -1.60 -0.11 12.39
N SER A 41 -0.55 -0.61 11.74
CA SER A 41 0.48 0.22 11.09
C SER A 41 0.04 0.68 9.71
N HIS A 42 -0.86 -0.08 9.05
CA HIS A 42 -1.39 0.21 7.73
C HIS A 42 -2.92 0.06 7.70
N PRO A 43 -3.67 1.07 8.18
CA PRO A 43 -5.12 1.00 8.28
C PRO A 43 -5.79 0.80 6.91
N VAL A 44 -6.91 0.07 6.89
CA VAL A 44 -7.75 -0.12 5.69
C VAL A 44 -8.16 1.21 5.05
N ALA A 45 -8.40 2.24 5.86
CA ALA A 45 -8.74 3.59 5.37
C ALA A 45 -7.66 4.18 4.44
N THR A 46 -6.39 3.80 4.60
CA THR A 46 -5.32 4.21 3.68
C THR A 46 -5.48 3.53 2.33
N ALA A 47 -5.84 2.24 2.29
CA ALA A 47 -6.09 1.52 1.05
C ALA A 47 -7.33 2.06 0.31
N GLU A 48 -8.39 2.40 1.06
CA GLU A 48 -9.59 3.05 0.52
C GLU A 48 -9.27 4.43 -0.06
N ALA A 49 -8.50 5.25 0.66
CA ALA A 49 -8.07 6.55 0.15
C ALA A 49 -7.20 6.44 -1.11
N LEU A 50 -6.36 5.41 -1.22
CA LEU A 50 -5.59 5.15 -2.44
C LEU A 50 -6.49 4.78 -3.62
N ALA A 51 -7.54 3.98 -3.40
CA ALA A 51 -8.51 3.64 -4.45
C ALA A 51 -9.28 4.87 -4.97
N ASP A 52 -9.59 5.81 -4.08
CA ASP A 52 -10.25 7.07 -4.46
C ASP A 52 -9.34 8.01 -5.27
N LEU A 53 -8.02 7.86 -5.13
CA LEU A 53 -7.02 8.73 -5.74
C LEU A 53 -6.41 8.17 -7.02
N LEU A 54 -6.23 6.85 -7.11
CA LEU A 54 -5.58 6.19 -8.24
C LEU A 54 -6.65 5.81 -9.29
N PRO A 55 -6.51 6.26 -10.55
CA PRO A 55 -7.55 6.09 -11.57
C PRO A 55 -7.93 4.65 -11.91
N ASP A 56 -6.99 3.71 -11.74
CA ASP A 56 -7.14 2.31 -12.11
C ASP A 56 -6.62 1.40 -10.99
N ALA A 57 -7.18 1.59 -9.79
CA ALA A 57 -6.80 0.84 -8.61
C ALA A 57 -7.78 -0.28 -8.26
N GLU A 58 -7.22 -1.44 -7.97
CA GLU A 58 -7.92 -2.58 -7.37
C GLU A 58 -7.48 -2.72 -5.91
N VAL A 59 -8.44 -2.89 -4.99
CA VAL A 59 -8.14 -3.10 -3.57
C VAL A 59 -8.59 -4.48 -3.13
N HIS A 60 -7.69 -5.22 -2.48
CA HIS A 60 -8.00 -6.45 -1.79
C HIS A 60 -7.73 -6.32 -0.29
N ILE A 61 -8.77 -6.50 0.53
CA ILE A 61 -8.68 -6.48 1.99
C ILE A 61 -8.75 -7.90 2.52
N SER A 62 -7.63 -8.40 3.04
CA SER A 62 -7.58 -9.71 3.69
C SER A 62 -8.11 -9.65 5.12
N ARG A 63 -8.84 -10.69 5.55
CA ARG A 63 -9.49 -10.77 6.87
C ARG A 63 -8.98 -11.91 7.74
N ASP A 64 -8.14 -12.77 7.18
CA ASP A 64 -7.51 -13.87 7.90
C ASP A 64 -6.14 -14.22 7.32
N LEU A 65 -5.39 -15.07 8.05
CA LEU A 65 -4.04 -15.48 7.66
C LEU A 65 -4.01 -16.29 6.36
N ALA A 66 -5.07 -17.04 6.05
CA ALA A 66 -5.11 -17.83 4.82
C ALA A 66 -5.19 -16.89 3.60
N ASP A 67 -6.01 -15.84 3.68
CA ASP A 67 -6.14 -14.84 2.63
C ASP A 67 -4.89 -13.96 2.51
N ILE A 68 -4.27 -13.54 3.62
CA ILE A 68 -2.98 -12.80 3.59
C ILE A 68 -1.92 -13.57 2.78
N ARG A 69 -1.87 -14.91 2.90
CA ARG A 69 -0.92 -15.75 2.18
C ARG A 69 -1.18 -15.80 0.67
N THR A 70 -2.36 -15.42 0.20
CA THR A 70 -2.69 -15.37 -1.24
C THR A 70 -2.08 -14.15 -1.94
N GLY A 71 -1.58 -13.14 -1.20
CA GLY A 71 -1.09 -11.88 -1.78
C GLY A 71 -0.06 -12.05 -2.90
N GLY A 72 0.85 -13.02 -2.78
CA GLY A 72 1.82 -13.32 -3.84
C GLY A 72 1.20 -13.84 -5.13
N ALA A 73 0.17 -14.69 -5.03
CA ALA A 73 -0.57 -15.19 -6.19
C ALA A 73 -1.39 -14.08 -6.85
N ARG A 74 -2.07 -13.24 -6.05
CA ARG A 74 -2.81 -12.06 -6.54
C ARG A 74 -1.91 -11.09 -7.28
N ALA A 75 -0.73 -10.80 -6.73
CA ALA A 75 0.25 -9.95 -7.41
C ALA A 75 0.73 -10.56 -8.73
N ALA A 76 0.95 -11.87 -8.78
CA ALA A 76 1.34 -12.56 -10.01
C ALA A 76 0.23 -12.53 -11.08
N GLU A 77 -1.03 -12.75 -10.68
CA GLU A 77 -2.20 -12.67 -11.56
C GLU A 77 -2.37 -11.26 -12.12
N PHE A 78 -2.30 -10.24 -11.25
CA PHE A 78 -2.40 -8.84 -11.65
C PHE A 78 -1.31 -8.42 -12.66
N LEU A 79 -0.08 -8.91 -12.47
CA LEU A 79 1.03 -8.62 -13.38
C LEU A 79 0.95 -9.40 -14.70
N ALA A 80 0.13 -10.45 -14.78
CA ALA A 80 0.01 -11.29 -15.97
C ALA A 80 -0.86 -10.65 -17.08
N GLY A 81 -1.72 -9.67 -16.74
CA GLY A 81 -2.60 -8.97 -17.67
C GLY A 81 -4.00 -9.56 -17.74
#